data_AF-A0A382G973-F1
#
_entry.id   AF-A0A382G973-F1
#
_cell.length_a   1.000
_cell.length_b   1.000
_cell.length_c   1.000
_cell.angle_alpha   90.00
_cell.angle_beta   90.00
_cell.angle_gamma   90.00
#
_symmetry.space_group_name_H-M   'P 1'
#
loop_
_entity.id
_entity.type
_entity.pdbx_description
1 polymer ?
#
loop_
_entity_poly.entity_id
_entity_poly.type
_entity_poly.pdbx_seq_one_letter_code
_entity_poly.pdbx_strand_id
1 'polypeptide(L)' 'MHIHILGISGTFMGSLAALAKESGFEVTGSDLHCY' A
#
# COMPACT_ATOMS: atom_id res chain seq x y z
N MET A 1 7.18 -3.99 11.52
CA MET A 1 6.52 -2.67 11.38
C MET A 1 5.49 -2.80 10.29
N HIS A 2 4.25 -2.40 10.55
CA HIS A 2 3.12 -2.63 9.66
C HIS A 2 2.64 -1.28 9.11
N ILE A 3 2.65 -1.12 7.78
CA ILE A 3 2.29 0.15 7.13
C ILE A 3 0.85 0.02 6.63
N HIS A 4 -0.04 0.78 7.27
CA HIS A 4 -1.44 0.92 6.85
C HIS A 4 -1.57 2.11 5.91
N ILE A 5 -1.88 1.83 4.64
CA ILE A 5 -2.10 2.85 3.61
C ILE A 5 -3.61 3.05 3.44
N LEU A 6 -4.09 4.24 3.79
CA LEU A 6 -5.44 4.69 3.47
C LEU A 6 -5.43 5.29 2.06
N GLY A 7 -6.10 4.65 1.10
CA GLY A 7 -6.08 5.08 -0.31
C GLY A 7 -5.08 4.33 -1.20
N ILE A 8 -4.96 3.00 -1.08
CA ILE A 8 -4.00 2.19 -1.85
C ILE A 8 -4.31 2.05 -3.36
N SER A 9 -5.52 2.38 -3.82
CA SER A 9 -5.96 2.25 -5.23
C SER A 9 -5.29 3.25 -6.18
N GLY A 10 -4.60 4.26 -5.66
CA GLY A 10 -3.78 5.15 -6.47
C GLY A 10 -2.58 4.41 -7.06
N THR A 11 -2.33 4.57 -8.36
CA THR A 11 -1.15 3.98 -9.05
C THR A 11 0.19 4.31 -8.37
N PHE A 12 0.28 5.46 -7.71
CA PHE A 12 1.42 5.88 -6.90
C PHE A 12 1.57 5.07 -5.59
N MET A 13 0.46 4.69 -4.97
CA MET A 13 0.45 3.89 -3.75
C MET A 13 0.76 2.42 -4.03
N GLY A 14 0.41 1.90 -5.21
CA GLY A 14 0.78 0.54 -5.64
C GLY A 14 2.29 0.36 -5.80
N SER A 15 2.99 1.33 -6.40
CA SER A 15 4.46 1.29 -6.51
C SER A 15 5.15 1.49 -5.15
N LEU A 16 4.61 2.37 -4.29
CA LEU A 16 5.10 2.52 -2.92
C LEU A 16 4.90 1.25 -2.09
N ALA A 17 3.75 0.58 -2.23
CA ALA A 17 3.46 -0.68 -1.55
C ALA A 17 4.37 -1.82 -2.03
N ALA A 18 4.68 -1.88 -3.33
CA ALA A 18 5.64 -2.84 -3.87
C ALA A 18 7.04 -2.63 -3.29
N LEU A 19 7.54 -1.39 -3.28
CA LEU A 19 8.83 -1.03 -2.67
C LEU A 19 8.88 -1.33 -1.18
N ALA A 20 7.82 -1.00 -0.45
CA ALA A 20 7.72 -1.30 0.98
C ALA A 20 7.69 -2.81 1.25
N LYS A 21 7.04 -3.59 0.39
CA LYS A 21 7.06 -5.06 0.46
C LYS A 21 8.45 -5.64 0.16
N GLU A 22 9.16 -5.11 -0.83
CA GLU A 22 10.55 -5.51 -1.14
C GLU A 22 11.53 -5.15 -0.02
N SER A 23 11.27 -4.08 0.73
CA SER A 23 12.06 -3.69 1.90
C SER A 23 11.69 -4.44 3.19
N GLY A 24 10.83 -5.47 3.09
CA GLY A 24 10.47 -6.37 4.19
C GLY A 24 9.38 -5.82 5.12
N PHE A 25 8.69 -4.75 4.71
CA PHE A 25 7.55 -4.22 5.44
C PHE A 25 6.26 -4.88 4.97
N GLU A 26 5.41 -5.27 5.92
CA GLU A 26 4.06 -5.68 5.62
C GLU A 26 3.20 -4.44 5.37
N VAL A 27 2.72 -4.33 4.13
CA VAL A 27 1.87 -3.23 3.68
C VAL A 27 0.44 -3.74 3.56
N THR A 28 -0.48 -3.10 4.27
CA THR A 28 -1.90 -3.35 4.13
C THR A 28 -2.58 -2.05 3.71
N GLY A 29 -3.42 -2.15 2.68
CA GLY A 29 -4.16 -1.03 2.16
C GLY A 29 -5.64 -1.18 2.47
N SER A 30 -6.27 -0.10 2.90
CA SER A 30 -7.72 0.02 2.86
C SER A 30 -8.06 1.17 1.93
N ASP A 31 -8.74 0.85 0.84
CA ASP A 31 -9.22 1.85 -0.10
C ASP A 31 -10.70 2.14 0.13
N LEU A 32 -11.05 3.41 0.17
CA LEU A 32 -12.46 3.83 0.21
C LEU A 32 -13.15 3.68 -1.16
N HIS A 33 -12.39 3.58 -2.25
CA HIS A 33 -12.87 3.26 -3.59
C HIS A 33 -12.30 1.92 -4.03
N CYS A 34 -12.95 0.83 -3.59
CA CYS A 34 -12.75 -0.48 -4.19
C CYS A 34 -13.17 -0.40 -5.68
N TYR A 35 -12.19 -0.31 -6.57
CA TYR A 35 -12.35 -0.59 -7.99
C TYR A 35 -11.62 -1.88 -8.33
#